data_AF-A0A8J8FA97-F1
#
_entry.id   AF-A0A8J8FA97-F1
#
_cell.length_a   1.000
_cell.length_b   1.000
_cell.length_c   1.000
_cell.angle_alpha   90.00
_cell.angle_beta   90.00
_cell.angle_gamma   90.00
#
_symmetry.space_group_name_H-M   'P 1'
#
loop_
_entity.id
_entity.type
_entity.pdbx_description
1 polymer ?
#
loop_
_entity_poly.entity_id
_entity_poly.type
_entity_poly.pdbx_seq_one_letter_code
_entity_poly.pdbx_strand_id
1 'polypeptide(L)'
;MTSSQSDGSADGDSLAPAEITERFAELEPGDAVRVNDRELTYEVVETDDYAVVAESPDGRRVTFSQNLQSGGWTVNEPVFAVERLEE
;
A
#
# COMPACT_ATOMS: atom_id res chain seq x y z
N MET A 1 -6.97 31.59 -32.24
CA MET A 1 -6.84 31.87 -30.79
C MET A 1 -6.08 30.70 -30.21
N THR A 2 -4.89 30.97 -29.65
CA THR A 2 -4.04 29.95 -29.03
C THR A 2 -4.65 29.60 -27.68
N SER A 3 -5.02 28.34 -27.49
CA SER A 3 -5.51 27.89 -26.19
C SER A 3 -4.30 27.55 -25.33
N SER A 4 -4.09 28.44 -24.38
CA SER A 4 -3.10 28.44 -23.32
C SER A 4 -2.94 27.07 -22.65
N GLN A 5 -1.68 26.80 -22.32
CA GLN A 5 -1.25 25.85 -21.30
C GLN A 5 -2.16 25.94 -20.07
N SER A 6 -2.73 24.80 -19.67
CA SER A 6 -3.17 24.59 -18.30
C SER A 6 -2.11 23.77 -17.60
N ASP A 7 -1.33 24.49 -16.80
CA ASP A 7 -0.70 24.05 -15.57
C ASP A 7 -1.69 23.17 -14.79
N GLY A 8 -1.37 21.88 -14.66
CA GLY A 8 -2.19 20.90 -13.97
C GLY A 8 -1.28 20.08 -13.08
N SER A 9 -1.18 20.51 -11.83
CA SER A 9 -1.02 19.77 -10.58
C SER A 9 -0.17 18.50 -10.60
N ALA A 10 0.70 18.35 -9.60
CA ALA A 10 1.30 17.07 -9.25
C ALA A 10 0.20 16.01 -8.98
N ASP A 11 -0.27 15.33 -10.02
CA ASP A 11 -1.04 14.10 -9.93
C ASP A 11 -0.11 13.06 -9.33
N GLY A 12 -0.23 12.84 -8.01
CA GLY A 12 0.45 11.75 -7.33
C GLY A 12 0.08 10.45 -8.04
N ASP A 13 1.06 9.86 -8.70
CA ASP A 13 0.97 8.73 -9.63
C ASP A 13 0.24 7.55 -8.98
N SER A 14 -1.09 7.55 -9.08
CA SER A 14 -1.92 6.49 -8.54
C SER A 14 -1.92 5.36 -9.55
N LEU A 15 -1.17 4.31 -9.23
CA LEU A 15 -1.07 3.09 -10.04
C LEU A 15 -2.44 2.45 -10.25
N ALA A 16 -2.67 1.90 -11.45
CA ALA A 16 -3.85 1.10 -11.68
C ALA A 16 -3.83 -0.20 -10.83
N PRO A 17 -4.99 -0.79 -10.51
CA PRO A 17 -5.05 -2.01 -9.69
C PRO A 17 -4.22 -3.18 -10.25
N ALA A 18 -4.12 -3.29 -11.58
CA ALA A 18 -3.30 -4.30 -12.24
C ALA A 18 -1.80 -4.07 -11.97
N GLU A 19 -1.33 -2.83 -12.09
CA GLU A 19 0.07 -2.47 -11.83
C GLU A 19 0.45 -2.69 -10.36
N ILE A 20 -0.48 -2.40 -9.42
CA ILE A 20 -0.28 -2.70 -7.99
C ILE A 20 -0.15 -4.21 -7.78
N THR A 21 -0.95 -5.01 -8.47
CA THR A 21 -0.91 -6.47 -8.38
C THR A 21 0.41 -7.02 -8.93
N GLU A 22 0.86 -6.54 -10.08
CA GLU A 22 2.16 -6.92 -10.65
C GLU A 22 3.28 -6.59 -9.65
N ARG A 23 3.25 -5.39 -9.04
CA ARG A 23 4.23 -5.01 -8.03
C ARG A 23 4.24 -5.91 -6.80
N PHE A 24 3.08 -6.30 -6.28
CA PHE A 24 3.02 -7.23 -5.15
C PHE A 24 3.45 -8.65 -5.54
N ALA A 25 3.20 -9.08 -6.77
CA ALA A 25 3.61 -10.40 -7.27
C ALA A 25 5.12 -10.52 -7.51
N GLU A 26 5.80 -9.40 -7.71
CA GLU A 26 7.26 -9.32 -7.85
C GLU A 26 8.01 -9.28 -6.50
N LEU A 27 7.30 -9.12 -5.37
CA LEU A 27 7.94 -9.04 -4.05
C LEU A 27 8.38 -10.41 -3.55
N GLU A 28 9.49 -10.42 -2.82
CA GLU A 28 10.05 -11.59 -2.15
C GLU A 28 10.26 -11.27 -0.64
N PRO A 29 10.27 -12.29 0.24
CA PRO A 29 10.63 -12.09 1.63
C PRO A 29 12.05 -11.51 1.77
N GLY A 30 12.17 -10.41 2.50
CA GLY A 30 13.38 -9.59 2.64
C GLY A 30 13.34 -8.28 1.86
N ASP A 31 12.37 -8.07 0.95
CA ASP A 31 12.21 -6.81 0.25
C ASP A 31 11.68 -5.69 1.15
N ALA A 32 12.11 -4.46 0.87
CA ALA A 32 11.60 -3.27 1.55
C ALA A 32 10.57 -2.56 0.67
N VAL A 33 9.36 -2.38 1.19
CA VAL A 33 8.22 -1.76 0.47
C VAL A 33 7.65 -0.56 1.22
N ARG A 34 7.21 0.44 0.46
CA ARG A 34 6.48 1.61 0.95
C ARG A 34 5.15 1.70 0.22
N VAL A 35 4.05 1.87 0.94
CA VAL A 35 2.68 1.82 0.39
C VAL A 35 1.94 3.12 0.70
N ASN A 36 1.19 3.65 -0.27
CA ASN A 36 0.39 4.88 -0.13
C ASN A 36 1.19 6.11 0.36
N ASP A 37 2.44 6.24 -0.07
CA ASP A 37 3.35 7.31 0.37
C ASP A 37 3.55 7.39 1.90
N ARG A 38 3.23 6.33 2.64
CA ARG A 38 3.45 6.28 4.09
C ARG A 38 4.94 6.47 4.37
N GLU A 39 5.27 7.28 5.37
CA GLU A 39 6.67 7.46 5.81
C GLU A 39 7.30 6.15 6.30
N LEU A 40 6.46 5.18 6.70
CA LEU A 40 6.87 3.88 7.20
C LEU A 40 7.27 2.93 6.06
N THR A 41 8.49 2.41 6.13
CA THR A 41 8.97 1.30 5.31
C THR A 41 8.66 -0.02 6.01
N TYR A 42 8.18 -1.00 5.24
CA TYR A 42 7.90 -2.35 5.72
C TYR A 42 8.86 -3.34 5.06
N GLU A 43 9.33 -4.33 5.80
CA GLU A 43 10.05 -5.49 5.28
C GLU A 43 9.06 -6.61 4.99
N VAL A 44 9.07 -7.15 3.78
CA VAL A 44 8.25 -8.30 3.40
C VAL A 44 8.74 -9.53 4.14
N VAL A 45 7.86 -10.18 4.90
CA VAL A 45 8.20 -11.39 5.68
C VAL A 45 7.58 -12.65 5.09
N GLU A 46 6.46 -12.52 4.38
CA GLU A 46 5.75 -13.64 3.74
C GLU A 46 4.99 -13.14 2.52
N THR A 47 4.99 -13.96 1.47
CA THR A 47 4.30 -13.69 0.20
C THR A 47 3.44 -14.89 -0.16
N ASP A 48 2.22 -14.62 -0.58
CA ASP A 48 1.22 -15.58 -1.05
C ASP A 48 0.58 -15.05 -2.35
N ASP A 49 -0.14 -15.90 -3.10
CA ASP A 49 -0.72 -15.57 -4.41
C ASP A 49 -1.61 -14.30 -4.36
N TYR A 50 -2.28 -14.06 -3.23
CA TYR A 50 -3.21 -12.93 -3.06
C TYR A 50 -2.96 -12.11 -1.80
N ALA A 51 -1.85 -12.34 -1.11
CA ALA A 51 -1.52 -11.65 0.12
C ALA A 51 -0.01 -11.44 0.29
N VAL A 52 0.36 -10.31 0.85
CA VAL A 52 1.73 -10.02 1.27
C VAL A 52 1.71 -9.59 2.72
N VAL A 53 2.49 -10.28 3.56
CA VAL A 53 2.69 -9.91 4.95
C VAL A 53 4.01 -9.17 5.05
N ALA A 54 3.98 -8.00 5.67
CA ALA A 54 5.16 -7.20 5.91
C ALA A 54 5.24 -6.75 7.37
N GLU A 55 6.44 -6.52 7.84
CA GLU A 55 6.75 -6.08 9.20
C GLU A 55 7.35 -4.68 9.16
N SER A 56 6.85 -3.80 10.01
CA SER A 56 7.41 -2.45 10.19
C SER A 56 8.60 -2.50 11.17
N PRO A 57 9.49 -1.47 11.19
CA PRO A 57 10.66 -1.45 12.06
C PRO A 57 10.34 -1.55 13.57
N ASP A 58 9.11 -1.21 13.97
CA ASP A 58 8.62 -1.39 15.34
C ASP A 58 8.21 -2.85 15.67
N GLY A 59 8.37 -3.78 14.72
CA GLY A 59 7.94 -5.18 14.83
C GLY A 59 6.44 -5.41 14.63
N ARG A 60 5.71 -4.42 14.08
CA ARG A 60 4.27 -4.57 13.81
C ARG A 60 4.04 -5.15 12.42
N ARG A 61 3.27 -6.23 12.35
CA ARG A 61 2.91 -6.89 11.09
C ARG A 61 1.66 -6.30 10.47
N VAL A 62 1.70 -6.12 9.16
CA VAL A 62 0.59 -5.67 8.32
C VAL A 62 0.36 -6.69 7.22
N THR A 63 -0.88 -6.84 6.80
CA THR A 63 -1.25 -7.76 5.71
C THR A 63 -1.87 -6.96 4.57
N PHE A 64 -1.17 -6.92 3.44
CA PHE A 64 -1.71 -6.47 2.16
C PHE A 64 -2.47 -7.62 1.54
N SER A 65 -3.76 -7.46 1.26
CA SER A 65 -4.59 -8.53 0.68
C SER A 65 -5.36 -8.02 -0.53
N GLN A 66 -5.38 -8.81 -1.60
CA GLN A 66 -6.17 -8.49 -2.78
C GLN A 66 -7.65 -8.83 -2.56
N ASN A 67 -8.52 -7.88 -2.88
CA ASN A 67 -9.95 -8.11 -2.99
C ASN A 67 -10.26 -8.70 -4.37
N LEU A 68 -10.55 -10.01 -4.43
CA LEU A 68 -10.82 -10.73 -5.69
C LEU A 68 -12.09 -10.26 -6.43
N GLN A 69 -13.01 -9.56 -5.76
CA GLN A 69 -14.22 -9.04 -6.42
C GLN A 69 -13.96 -7.73 -7.16
N SER A 70 -13.05 -6.90 -6.63
CA SER A 70 -12.76 -5.56 -7.17
C SER A 70 -11.38 -5.45 -7.85
N GLY A 71 -10.49 -6.43 -7.63
CA GLY A 71 -9.08 -6.38 -8.06
C GLY A 71 -8.21 -5.38 -7.27
N GLY A 72 -8.78 -4.67 -6.30
CA GLY A 72 -8.07 -3.70 -5.47
C GLY A 72 -7.35 -4.35 -4.29
N TRP A 73 -6.37 -3.65 -3.73
CA TRP A 73 -5.61 -4.11 -2.57
C TRP A 73 -6.01 -3.33 -1.31
N THR A 74 -6.08 -4.03 -0.18
CA THR A 74 -6.37 -3.46 1.12
C THR A 74 -5.23 -3.72 2.10
N VAL A 75 -4.91 -2.72 2.91
CA VAL A 75 -4.00 -2.84 4.06
C VAL A 75 -4.82 -3.22 5.28
N ASN A 76 -4.51 -4.36 5.89
CA ASN A 76 -5.08 -4.80 7.16
C ASN A 76 -4.02 -4.69 8.25
N GLU A 77 -4.33 -3.96 9.32
CA GLU A 77 -3.43 -3.73 10.45
C GLU A 77 -4.11 -4.22 11.73
N PRO A 78 -3.42 -4.99 12.59
CA PRO A 78 -3.98 -5.43 13.84
C PRO A 78 -4.19 -4.24 14.79
N VAL A 79 -5.37 -4.21 15.43
CA VAL A 79 -5.75 -3.15 16.38
C VAL A 79 -5.44 -3.63 17.80
N PHE A 80 -4.57 -2.90 18.50
CA PHE A 80 -4.14 -3.25 19.87
C PHE A 80 -4.57 -2.25 20.94
N ALA A 81 -4.86 -1.01 20.56
CA ALA A 81 -5.27 0.05 21.46
C ALA A 81 -6.32 0.92 20.79
N VAL A 82 -7.30 1.38 21.56
CA VAL A 82 -8.34 2.31 21.13
C VAL A 82 -8.48 3.36 22.22
N GLU A 83 -8.15 4.60 21.89
CA GLU A 83 -8.36 5.76 22.76
C GLU A 83 -9.56 6.55 22.25
N ARG A 84 -10.43 6.99 23.16
CA ARG A 84 -11.53 7.89 22.82
C ARG A 84 -11.05 9.33 22.97
N LEU A 85 -11.23 10.13 21.93
CA LEU A 85 -11.05 11.58 22.03
C LEU A 85 -12.31 12.15 22.67
N GLU A 86 -12.16 12.78 23.83
CA GLU A 86 -13.24 13.56 24.45
C GLU A 86 -13.33 14.91 23.72
N GLU A 87 -14.56 15.30 23.32
CA GLU A 87 -14.87 16.58 22.65
C GLU A 87 -14.72 17.79 23.59
#